data_AF-A0A059LBL5-F1
#
_entry.id   AF-A0A059LBL5-F1
#
_cell.length_a   1.000
_cell.length_b   1.000
_cell.length_c   1.000
_cell.angle_alpha   90.00
_cell.angle_beta   90.00
_cell.angle_gamma   90.00
#
_symmetry.space_group_name_H-M   'P 1'
#
loop_
_entity.id
_entity.type
_entity.pdbx_description
1 polymer ?
#
loop_
_entity_poly.entity_id
_entity_poly.type
_entity_poly.pdbx_seq_one_letter_code
_entity_poly.pdbx_strand_id
1 'polypeptide(L)'
;NGTIWNKPAPTLPPSFETVQPWQLSRVLSHNSSLSESELRGPGGTGVNIYMLASGVRASHAEFRRPDGSSRVVPLFGVDGSDPAEDCADSWLWYGYGTYAASLAAGSNVGVAWNATVHSARFRTTCVFESPAIWSPGGLPSAMDAVLSTFQPPGVMVIDTWWSPDRMSYDDDRYIQAALKARLDRAQVLGLPVFVTAGTGLAPPCDNVLATHPATIAVAGVDASNVLSLFGPGNSSCIDLWAPGGGPGSPILGALASADDGYISVVPRGF
;
A
#
# COMPACT_ATOMS: atom_id res chain seq x y z
N ASN A 1 17.43 13.46 -37.43
CA ASN A 1 17.06 14.49 -36.44
C ASN A 1 16.20 13.89 -35.35
N GLY A 2 16.86 13.21 -34.41
CA GLY A 2 16.23 12.71 -33.18
C GLY A 2 16.67 13.60 -32.03
N THR A 3 15.71 14.26 -31.39
CA THR A 3 15.92 14.95 -30.12
C THR A 3 15.20 14.12 -29.07
N ILE A 4 15.95 13.25 -28.39
CA ILE A 4 15.49 12.59 -27.17
C ILE A 4 15.43 13.70 -26.11
N TRP A 5 14.24 13.97 -25.61
CA TRP A 5 14.05 14.85 -24.46
C TRP A 5 14.64 14.18 -23.23
N ASN A 6 15.90 14.49 -22.90
CA ASN A 6 16.46 14.18 -21.59
C ASN A 6 15.70 15.03 -20.56
N LYS A 7 14.70 14.45 -19.90
CA LYS A 7 14.14 15.06 -18.69
C LYS A 7 15.22 15.04 -17.60
N PRO A 8 15.43 16.13 -16.85
CA PRO A 8 16.29 16.11 -15.68
C PRO A 8 15.73 15.07 -14.71
N ALA A 9 16.62 14.26 -14.13
CA ALA A 9 16.28 13.48 -12.94
C ALA A 9 15.66 14.44 -11.91
N PRO A 10 14.59 14.05 -11.19
CA PRO A 10 14.06 14.86 -10.12
C PRO A 10 15.21 15.14 -9.13
N THR A 11 15.57 16.41 -9.01
CA THR A 11 16.56 16.87 -8.04
C THR A 11 16.04 16.50 -6.66
N LEU A 12 16.85 15.76 -5.90
CA LEU A 12 16.58 15.44 -4.50
C LEU A 12 16.15 16.73 -3.77
N PRO A 13 15.06 16.71 -2.97
CA PRO A 13 14.87 17.77 -1.99
C PRO A 13 16.12 17.85 -1.10
N PRO A 14 16.43 19.04 -0.55
CA PRO A 14 17.59 19.22 0.32
C PRO A 14 17.59 18.14 1.41
N SER A 15 18.79 17.66 1.72
CA SER A 15 19.08 16.55 2.65
C SER A 15 18.07 16.45 3.80
N PHE A 16 17.62 15.22 4.07
CA PHE A 16 16.63 14.77 5.07
C PHE A 16 16.88 15.22 6.54
N GLU A 17 17.77 16.18 6.81
CA GLU A 17 18.22 16.54 8.15
C GLU A 17 17.31 17.50 8.93
N THR A 18 16.21 18.05 8.38
CA THR A 18 15.45 19.06 9.15
C THR A 18 13.92 18.99 9.18
N VAL A 19 13.23 18.22 8.31
CA VAL A 19 11.77 18.12 8.39
C VAL A 19 11.28 16.72 8.03
N GLN A 20 10.76 16.00 9.02
CA GLN A 20 10.05 14.73 8.82
C GLN A 20 8.85 14.94 7.88
N PRO A 21 8.55 14.00 6.96
CA PRO A 21 7.39 14.11 6.09
C PRO A 21 6.10 14.29 6.89
N TRP A 22 5.24 15.22 6.46
CA TRP A 22 4.06 15.63 7.23
C TRP A 22 3.16 14.44 7.61
N GLN A 23 3.07 13.43 6.75
CA GLN A 23 2.25 12.24 7.00
C GLN A 23 2.72 11.46 8.20
N LEU A 24 4.04 11.34 8.41
CA LEU A 24 4.59 10.69 9.58
C LEU A 24 4.41 11.56 10.82
N SER A 25 4.69 12.86 10.70
CA SER A 25 4.45 13.80 11.80
C SER A 25 3.00 13.77 12.26
N ARG A 26 2.03 13.64 11.34
CA ARG A 26 0.60 13.64 11.62
C ARG A 26 0.11 12.41 12.38
N VAL A 27 0.66 11.22 12.09
CA VAL A 27 0.31 9.98 12.82
C VAL A 27 1.02 9.89 14.17
N LEU A 28 2.16 10.56 14.32
CA LEU A 28 2.95 10.56 15.55
C LEU A 28 2.55 11.69 16.53
N SER A 29 1.93 12.78 16.06
CA SER A 29 1.77 14.04 16.83
C SER A 29 0.71 14.04 17.95
N HIS A 30 0.29 12.90 18.47
CA HIS A 30 -0.71 12.87 19.56
C HIS A 30 -0.17 13.26 20.93
N ASN A 31 1.16 13.31 21.13
CA ASN A 31 1.75 13.73 22.38
C ASN A 31 2.94 14.67 22.17
N SER A 32 2.73 15.96 22.37
CA SER A 32 3.75 17.01 22.22
C SER A 32 4.87 16.96 23.25
N SER A 33 4.81 16.06 24.24
CA SER A 33 5.85 15.89 25.26
C SER A 33 6.93 14.85 24.91
N LEU A 34 6.73 14.06 23.85
CA LEU A 34 7.67 13.02 23.45
C LEU A 34 8.60 13.54 22.34
N SER A 35 9.86 13.13 22.40
CA SER A 35 10.81 13.35 21.31
C SER A 35 10.47 12.50 20.08
N GLU A 36 11.00 12.86 18.91
CA GLU A 36 10.75 12.13 17.67
C GLU A 36 11.15 10.64 17.74
N SER A 37 12.25 10.32 18.43
CA SER A 37 12.70 8.94 18.59
C SER A 37 11.77 8.14 19.50
N GLU A 38 11.20 8.77 20.53
CA GLU A 38 10.22 8.15 21.42
C GLU A 38 8.88 7.91 20.70
N LEU A 39 8.49 8.81 19.79
CA LEU A 39 7.30 8.66 18.95
C LEU A 39 7.46 7.54 17.92
N ARG A 40 8.65 7.37 17.32
CA ARG A 40 8.91 6.29 16.36
C ARG A 40 8.96 4.88 16.97
N GLY A 41 9.11 4.78 18.30
CA GLY A 41 9.06 3.52 19.04
C GLY A 41 10.02 2.42 18.52
N PRO A 42 9.72 1.12 18.73
CA PRO A 42 10.59 0.01 18.30
C PRO A 42 10.56 -0.27 16.79
N GLY A 43 9.88 0.57 16.00
CA GLY A 43 9.84 0.46 14.54
C GLY A 43 9.16 -0.79 14.00
N GLY A 44 8.34 -1.50 14.77
CA GLY A 44 7.70 -2.74 14.31
C GLY A 44 8.66 -3.93 14.16
N THR A 45 9.78 -3.92 14.88
CA THR A 45 10.71 -5.07 14.94
C THR A 45 9.95 -6.36 15.28
N GLY A 46 10.12 -7.41 14.46
CA GLY A 46 9.46 -8.70 14.63
C GLY A 46 8.00 -8.76 14.12
N VAL A 47 7.47 -7.66 13.56
CA VAL A 47 6.15 -7.61 12.92
C VAL A 47 6.28 -7.92 11.42
N ASN A 48 5.35 -8.72 10.91
CA ASN A 48 5.20 -9.04 9.49
C ASN A 48 4.12 -8.18 8.85
N ILE A 49 4.44 -7.46 7.78
CA ILE A 49 3.48 -6.75 6.93
C ILE A 49 3.35 -7.52 5.62
N TYR A 50 2.20 -8.16 5.41
CA TYR A 50 1.89 -8.83 4.16
C TYR A 50 1.28 -7.83 3.19
N MET A 51 2.10 -7.35 2.25
CA MET A 51 1.73 -6.33 1.27
C MET A 51 1.23 -6.99 -0.02
N LEU A 52 -0.09 -7.01 -0.21
CA LEU A 52 -0.72 -7.44 -1.45
C LEU A 52 -0.83 -6.21 -2.35
N ALA A 53 -0.02 -6.17 -3.41
CA ALA A 53 0.06 -5.02 -4.33
C ALA A 53 0.61 -5.45 -5.71
N SER A 54 1.31 -4.55 -6.40
CA SER A 54 2.05 -4.82 -7.65
C SER A 54 3.40 -5.52 -7.48
N GLY A 55 3.77 -5.89 -6.25
CA GLY A 55 5.13 -6.27 -5.90
C GLY A 55 5.85 -5.15 -5.18
N VAL A 56 7.03 -5.45 -4.62
CA VAL A 56 7.80 -4.50 -3.81
C VAL A 56 9.25 -4.64 -4.23
N ARG A 57 9.85 -3.54 -4.70
CA ARG A 57 11.26 -3.50 -5.10
C ARG A 57 12.17 -3.73 -3.89
N ALA A 58 12.59 -4.98 -3.70
CA ALA A 58 13.37 -5.40 -2.55
C ALA A 58 14.75 -4.73 -2.48
N SER A 59 15.27 -4.26 -3.62
CA SER A 59 16.57 -3.58 -3.70
C SER A 59 16.55 -2.15 -3.20
N HIS A 60 15.36 -1.53 -3.08
CA HIS A 60 15.21 -0.12 -2.69
C HIS A 60 15.78 0.14 -1.28
N ALA A 61 16.50 1.25 -1.12
CA ALA A 61 17.21 1.65 0.08
C ALA A 61 16.29 1.73 1.31
N GLU A 62 15.04 2.13 1.12
CA GLU A 62 13.99 2.09 2.16
C GLU A 62 13.82 0.74 2.83
N PHE A 63 14.15 -0.38 2.18
CA PHE A 63 14.01 -1.72 2.77
C PHE A 63 15.33 -2.38 3.12
N ARG A 64 16.46 -1.73 2.89
CA ARG A 64 17.78 -2.29 3.18
C ARG A 64 18.06 -2.24 4.67
N ARG A 65 18.66 -3.31 5.19
CA ARG A 65 19.31 -3.35 6.49
C ARG A 65 20.77 -2.87 6.36
N PRO A 66 21.42 -2.47 7.48
CA PRO A 66 22.83 -2.09 7.48
C PRO A 66 23.79 -3.15 6.93
N ASP A 67 23.41 -4.44 7.00
CA ASP A 67 24.17 -5.57 6.45
C ASP A 67 23.98 -5.77 4.93
N GLY A 68 23.20 -4.90 4.28
CA GLY A 68 22.87 -4.97 2.86
C GLY A 68 21.72 -5.93 2.50
N SER A 69 21.21 -6.72 3.45
CA SER A 69 20.04 -7.56 3.21
C SER A 69 18.76 -6.72 3.06
N SER A 70 17.75 -7.26 2.39
CA SER A 70 16.43 -6.63 2.31
C SER A 70 15.51 -7.10 3.44
N ARG A 71 14.66 -6.20 3.93
CA ARG A 71 13.51 -6.53 4.78
C ARG A 71 12.31 -7.02 3.96
N VAL A 72 12.37 -6.98 2.64
CA VAL A 72 11.36 -7.54 1.74
C VAL A 72 11.61 -9.03 1.54
N VAL A 73 10.60 -9.83 1.83
CA VAL A 73 10.56 -11.28 1.62
C VAL A 73 9.58 -11.55 0.47
N PRO A 74 10.03 -12.16 -0.64
CA PRO A 74 9.13 -12.54 -1.73
C PRO A 74 8.17 -13.64 -1.26
N LEU A 75 6.86 -13.46 -1.46
CA LEU A 75 5.84 -14.41 -1.01
C LEU A 75 5.03 -15.02 -2.17
N PHE A 76 4.48 -14.17 -3.04
CA PHE A 76 3.59 -14.63 -4.12
C PHE A 76 3.73 -13.75 -5.35
N GLY A 77 3.76 -14.37 -6.52
CA GLY A 77 3.81 -13.68 -7.81
C GLY A 77 2.85 -14.32 -8.81
N VAL A 78 1.84 -13.57 -9.22
CA VAL A 78 0.88 -14.01 -10.25
C VAL A 78 1.63 -14.32 -11.54
N ASP A 79 1.26 -15.41 -12.21
CA ASP A 79 1.85 -15.86 -13.48
C ASP A 79 3.38 -15.95 -13.47
N GLY A 80 3.98 -16.25 -12.31
CA GLY A 80 5.43 -16.35 -12.15
C GLY A 80 6.16 -15.00 -12.15
N SER A 81 5.43 -13.89 -12.00
CA SER A 81 6.03 -12.57 -11.79
C SER A 81 6.90 -12.54 -10.53
N ASP A 82 7.98 -11.75 -10.55
CA ASP A 82 8.85 -11.61 -9.39
C ASP A 82 8.19 -10.69 -8.34
N PRO A 83 7.93 -11.17 -7.11
CA PRO A 83 7.38 -10.33 -6.05
C PRO A 83 8.40 -9.36 -5.45
N ALA A 84 9.70 -9.62 -5.65
CA ALA A 84 10.80 -8.75 -5.22
C ALA A 84 11.02 -7.56 -6.17
N GLU A 85 10.28 -7.52 -7.28
CA GLU A 85 10.24 -6.43 -8.22
C GLU A 85 8.82 -5.86 -8.27
N ASP A 86 8.74 -4.60 -8.65
CA ASP A 86 7.48 -3.89 -8.79
C ASP A 86 7.36 -3.36 -10.23
N CYS A 87 6.15 -3.21 -10.72
CA CYS A 87 5.93 -2.77 -12.09
C CYS A 87 6.32 -1.29 -12.27
N ALA A 88 7.20 -1.05 -13.26
CA ALA A 88 7.62 0.28 -13.69
C ALA A 88 6.99 0.69 -15.03
N ASP A 89 6.03 -0.09 -15.54
CA ASP A 89 5.47 -0.01 -16.90
C ASP A 89 4.41 1.09 -17.07
N SER A 90 4.19 1.93 -16.05
CA SER A 90 3.08 2.87 -15.99
C SER A 90 3.56 4.30 -15.75
N TRP A 91 3.51 5.14 -16.80
CA TRP A 91 4.10 6.48 -16.82
C TRP A 91 3.50 7.50 -15.84
N LEU A 92 2.30 7.24 -15.32
CA LEU A 92 1.63 8.05 -14.28
C LEU A 92 1.61 7.35 -12.90
N TRP A 93 2.03 6.09 -12.80
CA TRP A 93 1.66 5.21 -11.68
C TRP A 93 2.78 4.23 -11.28
N TYR A 94 4.02 4.70 -11.25
CA TYR A 94 5.19 3.86 -10.96
C TYR A 94 5.09 3.20 -9.59
N GLY A 95 5.01 1.86 -9.58
CA GLY A 95 5.31 1.04 -8.42
C GLY A 95 4.50 1.29 -7.16
N TYR A 96 3.19 1.06 -7.26
CA TYR A 96 2.24 1.17 -6.16
C TYR A 96 2.66 0.36 -4.92
N GLY A 97 3.11 -0.88 -5.10
CA GLY A 97 3.44 -1.75 -3.98
C GLY A 97 4.72 -1.33 -3.26
N THR A 98 5.75 -0.88 -3.98
CA THR A 98 6.97 -0.26 -3.42
C THR A 98 6.62 1.01 -2.67
N TYR A 99 5.78 1.86 -3.26
CA TYR A 99 5.32 3.08 -2.65
C TYR A 99 4.54 2.80 -1.35
N ALA A 100 3.50 1.96 -1.40
CA ALA A 100 2.69 1.59 -0.23
C ALA A 100 3.52 0.88 0.86
N ALA A 101 4.39 -0.05 0.48
CA ALA A 101 5.31 -0.73 1.40
C ALA A 101 6.28 0.25 2.07
N SER A 102 6.72 1.30 1.37
CA SER A 102 7.61 2.30 1.96
C SER A 102 6.91 3.13 3.04
N LEU A 103 5.63 3.47 2.85
CA LEU A 103 4.84 4.18 3.87
C LEU A 103 4.59 3.30 5.09
N ALA A 104 4.46 1.99 4.89
CA ALA A 104 4.27 1.03 5.97
C ALA A 104 5.58 0.76 6.73
N ALA A 105 6.68 0.44 6.03
CA ALA A 105 7.90 -0.13 6.63
C ALA A 105 9.24 0.39 6.04
N GLY A 106 9.20 1.48 5.28
CA GLY A 106 10.40 2.15 4.81
C GLY A 106 11.22 2.72 5.97
N SER A 107 12.55 2.63 5.87
CA SER A 107 13.48 3.10 6.90
C SER A 107 13.30 4.59 7.22
N ASN A 108 13.02 5.41 6.21
CA ASN A 108 12.94 6.87 6.37
C ASN A 108 11.48 7.36 6.40
N VAL A 109 10.65 6.86 5.47
CA VAL A 109 9.27 7.34 5.28
C VAL A 109 8.20 6.43 5.89
N GLY A 110 8.60 5.30 6.47
CA GLY A 110 7.68 4.30 7.02
C GLY A 110 7.33 4.50 8.50
N VAL A 111 6.12 4.09 8.85
CA VAL A 111 5.64 4.07 10.25
C VAL A 111 6.33 2.96 11.05
N ALA A 112 6.33 1.73 10.53
CA ALA A 112 6.96 0.55 11.12
C ALA A 112 8.31 0.27 10.44
N TRP A 113 9.24 1.22 10.58
CA TRP A 113 10.50 1.31 9.82
C TRP A 113 11.45 0.09 9.91
N ASN A 114 11.23 -0.83 10.84
CA ASN A 114 12.00 -2.07 11.03
C ASN A 114 11.16 -3.36 10.87
N ALA A 115 9.92 -3.26 10.39
CA ALA A 115 9.08 -4.42 10.10
C ALA A 115 9.59 -5.20 8.87
N THR A 116 9.21 -6.48 8.79
CA THR A 116 9.48 -7.33 7.61
C THR A 116 8.30 -7.23 6.66
N VAL A 117 8.55 -6.99 5.37
CA VAL A 117 7.51 -6.87 4.34
C VAL A 117 7.46 -8.14 3.53
N HIS A 118 6.35 -8.88 3.56
CA HIS A 118 6.11 -10.02 2.68
C HIS A 118 5.38 -9.53 1.43
N SER A 119 6.06 -9.57 0.29
CA SER A 119 5.53 -9.05 -0.98
C SER A 119 4.70 -10.10 -1.70
N ALA A 120 3.41 -9.80 -1.89
CA ALA A 120 2.48 -10.60 -2.66
C ALA A 120 2.00 -9.81 -3.88
N ARG A 121 2.66 -10.05 -5.01
CA ARG A 121 2.35 -9.45 -6.31
C ARG A 121 1.19 -10.17 -6.98
N PHE A 122 0.00 -9.60 -6.91
CA PHE A 122 -1.21 -10.16 -7.53
C PHE A 122 -1.50 -9.63 -8.93
N ARG A 123 -0.66 -8.73 -9.45
CA ARG A 123 -0.78 -8.16 -10.80
C ARG A 123 0.55 -8.13 -11.55
N THR A 124 0.48 -8.36 -12.86
CA THR A 124 1.65 -8.34 -13.75
C THR A 124 2.04 -6.93 -14.20
N THR A 125 1.09 -5.99 -14.21
CA THR A 125 1.24 -4.62 -14.73
C THR A 125 0.73 -3.57 -13.75
N CYS A 126 1.25 -2.34 -13.85
CA CYS A 126 0.78 -1.15 -13.13
C CYS A 126 -0.17 -0.30 -13.98
N VAL A 127 -0.54 -0.78 -15.17
CA VAL A 127 -1.62 -0.19 -15.97
C VAL A 127 -2.94 -0.42 -15.22
N PHE A 128 -3.76 0.62 -15.19
CA PHE A 128 -5.00 0.66 -14.43
C PHE A 128 -5.90 -0.55 -14.75
N GLU A 129 -6.33 -1.24 -13.68
CA GLU A 129 -7.34 -2.30 -13.67
C GLU A 129 -7.23 -3.37 -14.77
N SER A 130 -6.15 -4.15 -14.72
CA SER A 130 -6.13 -5.43 -15.43
C SER A 130 -7.22 -6.35 -14.83
N PRO A 131 -8.15 -6.89 -15.65
CA PRO A 131 -9.12 -7.92 -15.21
C PRO A 131 -8.45 -9.10 -14.49
N ALA A 132 -7.17 -9.35 -14.76
CA ALA A 132 -6.37 -10.40 -14.12
C ALA A 132 -6.28 -10.24 -12.59
N ILE A 133 -6.41 -9.03 -12.05
CA ILE A 133 -6.40 -8.78 -10.59
C ILE A 133 -7.48 -9.60 -9.89
N TRP A 134 -8.67 -9.65 -10.48
CA TRP A 134 -9.84 -10.28 -9.88
C TRP A 134 -10.03 -11.74 -10.31
N SER A 135 -9.17 -12.22 -11.22
CA SER A 135 -9.17 -13.63 -11.60
C SER A 135 -8.81 -14.53 -10.41
N PRO A 136 -9.18 -15.83 -10.42
CA PRO A 136 -8.78 -16.77 -9.36
C PRO A 136 -7.27 -16.78 -9.08
N GLY A 137 -6.43 -16.55 -10.10
CA GLY A 137 -4.97 -16.48 -10.00
C GLY A 137 -4.41 -15.15 -9.47
N GLY A 138 -5.23 -14.10 -9.40
CA GLY A 138 -4.83 -12.77 -8.93
C GLY A 138 -4.92 -12.62 -7.40
N LEU A 139 -5.71 -11.63 -6.95
CA LEU A 139 -5.87 -11.29 -5.54
C LEU A 139 -6.31 -12.49 -4.66
N PRO A 140 -7.27 -13.35 -5.08
CA PRO A 140 -7.65 -14.51 -4.30
C PRO A 140 -6.47 -15.45 -3.98
N SER A 141 -5.61 -15.75 -4.96
CA SER A 141 -4.43 -16.61 -4.76
C SER A 141 -3.36 -15.93 -3.91
N ALA A 142 -3.18 -14.60 -4.05
CA ALA A 142 -2.27 -13.84 -3.18
C ALA A 142 -2.72 -13.87 -1.71
N MET A 143 -4.02 -13.74 -1.45
CA MET A 143 -4.58 -13.90 -0.11
C MET A 143 -4.37 -15.32 0.42
N ASP A 144 -4.54 -16.36 -0.40
CA ASP A 144 -4.29 -17.75 0.02
C ASP A 144 -2.83 -17.98 0.40
N ALA A 145 -1.88 -17.39 -0.33
CA ALA A 145 -0.46 -17.44 0.01
C ALA A 145 -0.19 -16.81 1.39
N VAL A 146 -0.83 -15.69 1.70
CA VAL A 146 -0.70 -15.05 3.02
C VAL A 146 -1.35 -15.90 4.11
N LEU A 147 -2.60 -16.36 3.90
CA LEU A 147 -3.35 -17.13 4.89
C LEU A 147 -2.74 -18.50 5.20
N SER A 148 -1.89 -19.03 4.32
CA SER A 148 -1.15 -20.28 4.51
C SER A 148 0.23 -20.10 5.15
N THR A 149 0.78 -18.89 5.10
CA THR A 149 2.13 -18.56 5.62
C THR A 149 2.12 -17.54 6.76
N PHE A 150 0.93 -17.13 7.20
CA PHE A 150 0.76 -16.10 8.22
C PHE A 150 1.49 -16.45 9.52
N GLN A 151 2.32 -15.52 9.98
CA GLN A 151 3.07 -15.59 11.23
C GLN A 151 2.76 -14.37 12.10
N PRO A 152 2.10 -14.54 13.27
CA PRO A 152 1.89 -13.45 14.20
C PRO A 152 3.20 -13.06 14.92
N PRO A 153 3.39 -11.78 15.29
CA PRO A 153 2.51 -10.65 15.00
C PRO A 153 2.63 -10.20 13.54
N GLY A 154 1.50 -9.93 12.89
CA GLY A 154 1.49 -9.40 11.52
C GLY A 154 0.15 -8.86 11.07
N VAL A 155 0.17 -8.07 10.00
CA VAL A 155 -0.99 -7.44 9.37
C VAL A 155 -0.99 -7.69 7.88
N MET A 156 -2.16 -7.76 7.27
CA MET A 156 -2.33 -7.81 5.83
C MET A 156 -2.73 -6.43 5.33
N VAL A 157 -2.08 -5.93 4.28
CA VAL A 157 -2.45 -4.68 3.60
C VAL A 157 -2.79 -5.04 2.16
N ILE A 158 -4.00 -4.68 1.73
CA ILE A 158 -4.47 -4.91 0.37
C ILE A 158 -4.53 -3.55 -0.33
N ASP A 159 -3.56 -3.32 -1.22
CA ASP A 159 -3.41 -2.09 -2.00
C ASP A 159 -4.20 -2.18 -3.32
N THR A 160 -5.52 -2.27 -3.17
CA THR A 160 -6.48 -2.16 -4.27
C THR A 160 -7.87 -1.86 -3.73
N TRP A 161 -8.68 -1.26 -4.58
CA TRP A 161 -10.11 -1.12 -4.39
C TRP A 161 -10.85 -1.82 -5.53
N TRP A 162 -12.06 -2.25 -5.23
CA TRP A 162 -12.98 -2.84 -6.20
C TRP A 162 -14.31 -2.11 -6.14
N SER A 163 -15.03 -2.11 -7.26
CA SER A 163 -16.45 -1.77 -7.32
C SER A 163 -17.17 -2.92 -8.04
N PRO A 164 -18.33 -3.37 -7.54
CA PRO A 164 -19.22 -4.22 -8.32
C PRO A 164 -19.64 -3.51 -9.62
N ASP A 165 -20.14 -4.29 -10.56
CA ASP A 165 -20.53 -3.92 -11.93
C ASP A 165 -19.35 -3.59 -12.87
N ARG A 166 -18.14 -4.04 -12.51
CA ARG A 166 -16.93 -3.93 -13.36
C ARG A 166 -16.72 -5.15 -14.26
N MET A 167 -17.34 -6.29 -13.94
CA MET A 167 -17.34 -7.52 -14.75
C MET A 167 -18.76 -7.98 -15.07
N SER A 168 -18.91 -9.15 -15.68
CA SER A 168 -20.23 -9.76 -15.81
C SER A 168 -20.82 -10.05 -14.43
N TYR A 169 -22.15 -10.01 -14.29
CA TYR A 169 -22.84 -10.20 -13.02
C TYR A 169 -22.47 -11.53 -12.30
N ASP A 170 -22.22 -12.59 -13.06
CA ASP A 170 -21.82 -13.90 -12.50
C ASP A 170 -20.38 -13.88 -11.98
N ASP A 171 -19.47 -13.19 -12.67
CA ASP A 171 -18.06 -13.04 -12.24
C ASP A 171 -17.97 -12.23 -10.95
N ASP A 172 -18.76 -11.15 -10.83
CA ASP A 172 -18.78 -10.32 -9.63
C ASP A 172 -19.25 -11.11 -8.40
N ARG A 173 -20.33 -11.90 -8.51
CA ARG A 173 -20.80 -12.74 -7.39
C ARG A 173 -19.75 -13.75 -6.95
N TYR A 174 -19.07 -14.38 -7.90
CA TYR A 174 -18.00 -15.32 -7.61
C TYR A 174 -16.84 -14.64 -6.86
N ILE A 175 -16.38 -13.48 -7.33
CA ILE A 175 -15.28 -12.73 -6.71
C ILE A 175 -15.66 -12.26 -5.31
N GLN A 176 -16.86 -11.69 -5.12
CA GLN A 176 -17.37 -11.30 -3.79
C GLN A 176 -17.29 -12.48 -2.81
N ALA A 177 -17.80 -13.66 -3.22
CA ALA A 177 -17.80 -14.85 -2.37
C ALA A 177 -16.39 -15.37 -2.08
N ALA A 178 -15.50 -15.35 -3.08
CA ALA A 178 -14.13 -15.79 -2.96
C ALA A 178 -13.32 -14.91 -1.98
N LEU A 179 -13.44 -13.59 -2.09
CA LEU A 179 -12.78 -12.65 -1.18
C LEU A 179 -13.38 -12.75 0.22
N LYS A 180 -14.71 -12.85 0.35
CA LYS A 180 -15.39 -13.02 1.64
C LYS A 180 -14.84 -14.22 2.41
N ALA A 181 -14.75 -15.39 1.76
CA ALA A 181 -14.28 -16.62 2.43
C ALA A 181 -12.84 -16.48 2.96
N ARG A 182 -11.99 -15.69 2.30
CA ARG A 182 -10.61 -15.43 2.71
C ARG A 182 -10.54 -14.43 3.86
N LEU A 183 -11.41 -13.42 3.88
CA LEU A 183 -11.53 -12.49 5.01
C LEU A 183 -12.11 -13.17 6.26
N ASP A 184 -13.10 -14.06 6.10
CA ASP A 184 -13.59 -14.92 7.18
C ASP A 184 -12.44 -15.76 7.76
N ARG A 185 -11.56 -16.31 6.91
CA ARG A 185 -10.38 -17.04 7.36
C ARG A 185 -9.34 -16.15 8.04
N ALA A 186 -9.10 -14.94 7.53
CA ALA A 186 -8.21 -13.97 8.18
C ALA A 186 -8.69 -13.64 9.61
N GLN A 187 -10.01 -13.46 9.78
CA GLN A 187 -10.63 -13.23 11.08
C GLN A 187 -10.39 -14.37 12.06
N VAL A 188 -10.56 -15.62 11.62
CA VAL A 188 -10.29 -16.82 12.45
C VAL A 188 -8.82 -16.91 12.87
N LEU A 189 -7.90 -16.49 12.00
CA LEU A 189 -6.46 -16.44 12.31
C LEU A 189 -6.08 -15.26 13.21
N GLY A 190 -7.00 -14.33 13.48
CA GLY A 190 -6.69 -13.09 14.18
C GLY A 190 -5.74 -12.20 13.39
N LEU A 191 -5.74 -12.28 12.05
CA LEU A 191 -4.94 -11.46 11.16
C LEU A 191 -5.70 -10.16 10.84
N PRO A 192 -5.25 -8.99 11.34
CA PRO A 192 -5.84 -7.71 10.97
C PRO A 192 -5.60 -7.44 9.49
N VAL A 193 -6.64 -7.01 8.77
CA VAL A 193 -6.60 -6.69 7.34
C VAL A 193 -6.91 -5.21 7.15
N PHE A 194 -6.00 -4.47 6.53
CA PHE A 194 -6.19 -3.09 6.15
C PHE A 194 -6.44 -2.99 4.65
N VAL A 195 -7.47 -2.23 4.29
CA VAL A 195 -7.86 -2.02 2.89
C VAL A 195 -8.05 -0.53 2.64
N THR A 196 -7.91 -0.13 1.39
CA THR A 196 -8.29 1.23 1.00
C THR A 196 -9.82 1.31 1.01
N ALA A 197 -10.38 2.41 1.52
CA ALA A 197 -11.84 2.58 1.53
C ALA A 197 -12.42 2.78 0.10
N GLY A 198 -11.58 2.84 -0.93
CA GLY A 198 -11.98 3.12 -2.31
C GLY A 198 -12.01 4.60 -2.64
N THR A 199 -12.80 4.96 -3.65
CA THR A 199 -12.84 6.32 -4.20
C THR A 199 -14.29 6.80 -4.34
N GLY A 200 -14.50 8.10 -4.61
CA GLY A 200 -15.85 8.61 -4.90
C GLY A 200 -16.54 7.94 -6.10
N LEU A 201 -15.80 7.22 -6.97
CA LEU A 201 -16.31 6.44 -8.11
C LEU A 201 -16.51 4.95 -7.79
N ALA A 202 -16.14 4.51 -6.59
CA ALA A 202 -16.28 3.16 -6.07
C ALA A 202 -16.54 3.24 -4.56
N PRO A 203 -17.80 3.47 -4.15
CA PRO A 203 -18.16 3.68 -2.77
C PRO A 203 -17.68 2.51 -1.87
N PRO A 204 -17.16 2.79 -0.66
CA PRO A 204 -16.66 1.75 0.24
C PRO A 204 -17.67 0.64 0.51
N CYS A 205 -18.95 0.98 0.66
CA CYS A 205 -19.98 0.01 0.99
C CYS A 205 -20.40 -0.92 -0.16
N ASP A 206 -19.88 -0.69 -1.37
CA ASP A 206 -20.25 -1.51 -2.52
C ASP A 206 -19.31 -2.73 -2.69
N ASN A 207 -18.20 -2.80 -1.95
CA ASN A 207 -17.24 -3.89 -2.08
C ASN A 207 -17.06 -4.71 -0.79
N VAL A 208 -16.84 -6.02 -0.93
CA VAL A 208 -16.61 -6.92 0.21
C VAL A 208 -15.36 -6.58 1.01
N LEU A 209 -14.33 -6.01 0.39
CA LEU A 209 -13.09 -5.67 1.09
C LEU A 209 -13.32 -4.62 2.17
N ALA A 210 -14.14 -3.59 1.94
CA ALA A 210 -14.41 -2.54 2.90
C ALA A 210 -15.65 -2.81 3.78
N THR A 211 -16.58 -3.67 3.35
CA THR A 211 -17.77 -4.02 4.14
C THR A 211 -17.56 -5.17 5.12
N HIS A 212 -16.45 -5.91 5.02
CA HIS A 212 -16.23 -7.05 5.90
C HIS A 212 -15.90 -6.61 7.34
N PRO A 213 -16.49 -7.22 8.38
CA PRO A 213 -16.15 -6.86 9.76
C PRO A 213 -14.72 -7.24 10.19
N ALA A 214 -13.97 -7.95 9.34
CA ALA A 214 -12.59 -8.37 9.61
C ALA A 214 -11.55 -7.39 9.05
N THR A 215 -12.01 -6.39 8.30
CA THR A 215 -11.17 -5.41 7.62
C THR A 215 -11.28 -4.06 8.30
N ILE A 216 -10.23 -3.27 8.16
CA ILE A 216 -10.18 -1.86 8.55
C ILE A 216 -10.04 -1.07 7.26
N ALA A 217 -11.14 -0.45 6.83
CA ALA A 217 -11.22 0.40 5.66
C ALA A 217 -10.73 1.82 5.98
N VAL A 218 -9.67 2.24 5.28
CA VAL A 218 -8.96 3.49 5.57
C VAL A 218 -9.24 4.53 4.49
N ALA A 219 -9.74 5.70 4.89
CA ALA A 219 -9.93 6.86 4.03
C ALA A 219 -8.78 7.88 4.17
N GLY A 220 -8.49 8.59 3.08
CA GLY A 220 -7.41 9.59 3.03
C GLY A 220 -7.87 11.01 3.43
N VAL A 221 -7.05 11.69 4.22
CA VAL A 221 -7.14 13.15 4.46
C VAL A 221 -5.83 13.85 4.16
N ASP A 222 -5.89 15.15 3.88
CA ASP A 222 -4.75 16.01 3.67
C ASP A 222 -4.20 16.61 4.99
N ALA A 223 -3.15 17.42 4.90
CA ALA A 223 -2.52 18.03 6.07
C ALA A 223 -3.43 19.00 6.86
N SER A 224 -4.53 19.46 6.26
CA SER A 224 -5.55 20.32 6.89
C SER A 224 -6.74 19.52 7.44
N ASN A 225 -6.65 18.18 7.46
CA ASN A 225 -7.74 17.25 7.78
C ASN A 225 -8.94 17.39 6.82
N VAL A 226 -8.70 17.84 5.59
CA VAL A 226 -9.71 17.83 4.53
C VAL A 226 -9.63 16.49 3.81
N LEU A 227 -10.77 15.93 3.43
CA LEU A 227 -10.84 14.70 2.65
C LEU A 227 -9.95 14.80 1.40
N SER A 228 -9.16 13.76 1.14
CA SER A 228 -8.34 13.69 -0.08
C SER A 228 -9.21 13.82 -1.34
N LEU A 229 -8.64 14.37 -2.41
CA LEU A 229 -9.35 14.79 -3.63
C LEU A 229 -10.30 13.74 -4.26
N PHE A 230 -10.09 12.45 -3.99
CA PHE A 230 -10.91 11.34 -4.49
C PHE A 230 -11.42 10.42 -3.39
N GLY A 231 -11.20 10.78 -2.12
CA GLY A 231 -11.59 9.97 -0.98
C GLY A 231 -13.12 9.89 -0.84
N PRO A 232 -13.65 8.78 -0.33
CA PRO A 232 -15.05 8.68 0.05
C PRO A 232 -15.26 9.40 1.38
N GLY A 233 -16.19 10.35 1.43
CA GLY A 233 -16.36 11.24 2.58
C GLY A 233 -17.52 10.92 3.51
N ASN A 234 -18.50 10.14 3.05
CA ASN A 234 -19.75 9.91 3.78
C ASN A 234 -20.21 8.47 3.62
N SER A 235 -19.51 7.54 4.28
CA SER A 235 -19.81 6.12 4.23
C SER A 235 -19.65 5.50 5.61
N SER A 236 -20.60 4.64 5.98
CA SER A 236 -20.54 3.84 7.20
C SER A 236 -19.53 2.70 7.14
N CYS A 237 -18.95 2.43 5.97
CA CYS A 237 -17.95 1.38 5.77
C CYS A 237 -16.51 1.96 5.77
N ILE A 238 -16.32 3.15 6.34
CA ILE A 238 -15.01 3.73 6.64
C ILE A 238 -14.78 3.56 8.14
N ASP A 239 -13.69 2.90 8.50
CA ASP A 239 -13.34 2.66 9.91
C ASP A 239 -12.47 3.78 10.49
N LEU A 240 -11.54 4.32 9.71
CA LEU A 240 -10.66 5.41 10.15
C LEU A 240 -10.13 6.25 8.99
N TRP A 241 -9.59 7.42 9.35
CA TRP A 241 -8.91 8.34 8.44
C TRP A 241 -7.42 8.36 8.70
N ALA A 242 -6.63 8.38 7.63
CA ALA A 242 -5.18 8.45 7.67
C ALA A 242 -4.65 9.50 6.68
N PRO A 243 -3.39 9.96 6.82
CA PRO A 243 -2.75 10.81 5.82
C PRO A 243 -2.81 10.19 4.42
N GLY A 244 -3.60 10.79 3.55
CA GLY A 244 -3.84 10.36 2.18
C GLY A 244 -3.60 11.47 1.16
N GLY A 245 -3.06 12.61 1.57
CA GLY A 245 -2.59 13.69 0.71
C GLY A 245 -3.66 14.59 0.11
N GLY A 246 -3.24 15.76 -0.33
CA GLY A 246 -4.09 16.75 -0.99
C GLY A 246 -3.28 17.78 -1.77
N PRO A 247 -3.95 18.69 -2.49
CA PRO A 247 -3.28 19.83 -3.13
C PRO A 247 -2.42 20.59 -2.10
N GLY A 248 -1.10 20.64 -2.33
CA GLY A 248 -0.16 21.29 -1.42
C GLY A 248 0.34 20.44 -0.24
N SER A 249 -0.15 19.20 -0.07
CA SER A 249 0.33 18.25 0.93
C SER A 249 0.44 16.83 0.35
N PRO A 250 1.34 16.59 -0.64
CA PRO A 250 1.53 15.26 -1.19
C PRO A 250 2.15 14.31 -0.15
N ILE A 251 1.94 13.02 -0.32
CA ILE A 251 2.56 11.96 0.48
C ILE A 251 3.88 11.56 -0.18
N LEU A 252 4.97 11.60 0.60
CA LEU A 252 6.30 11.18 0.15
C LEU A 252 6.48 9.67 0.36
N GLY A 253 6.87 8.94 -0.69
CA GLY A 253 7.16 7.51 -0.65
C GLY A 253 8.29 7.10 -1.62
N ALA A 254 8.67 5.84 -1.57
CA ALA A 254 9.67 5.24 -2.46
C ALA A 254 9.19 5.14 -3.91
N LEU A 255 10.10 5.33 -4.86
CA LEU A 255 9.85 5.20 -6.30
C LEU A 255 10.42 3.86 -6.79
N ALA A 256 9.59 2.99 -7.37
CA ALA A 256 10.06 1.68 -7.82
C ALA A 256 11.05 1.67 -9.00
N SER A 257 11.22 2.76 -9.74
CA SER A 257 12.14 2.79 -10.89
C SER A 257 13.60 3.12 -10.52
N ALA A 258 13.89 3.36 -9.25
CA ALA A 258 15.24 3.64 -8.75
C ALA A 258 15.45 2.95 -7.39
N ASP A 259 16.69 2.65 -7.02
CA ASP A 259 16.99 2.03 -5.71
C ASP A 259 17.00 3.05 -4.56
N ASP A 260 17.05 4.34 -4.86
CA ASP A 260 17.11 5.44 -3.89
C ASP A 260 16.14 6.59 -4.24
N GLY A 261 15.25 6.34 -5.21
CA GLY A 261 14.32 7.35 -5.70
C GLY A 261 13.13 7.56 -4.78
N TYR A 262 12.68 8.80 -4.68
CA TYR A 262 11.44 9.13 -3.98
C TYR A 262 10.47 9.83 -4.91
N ILE A 263 9.19 9.70 -4.60
CA ILE A 263 8.11 10.40 -5.29
C ILE A 263 7.12 10.95 -4.27
N SER A 264 6.67 12.17 -4.53
CA SER A 264 5.58 12.81 -3.79
C SER A 264 4.31 12.70 -4.63
N VAL A 265 3.33 11.97 -4.13
CA VAL A 265 2.06 11.73 -4.83
C VAL A 265 0.96 12.49 -4.11
N VAL A 266 0.07 13.12 -4.85
CA VAL A 266 -1.27 13.46 -4.34
C VAL A 266 -2.13 12.27 -4.73
N PRO A 267 -2.42 11.35 -3.78
CA PRO A 267 -3.10 10.11 -4.08
C PRO A 267 -4.42 10.37 -4.78
N ARG A 268 -4.54 9.86 -6.01
CA ARG A 268 -5.79 9.89 -6.75
C ARG A 268 -6.66 8.70 -6.37
N GLY A 269 -6.97 8.57 -5.07
CA GLY A 269 -7.66 7.38 -4.56
C GLY A 269 -6.75 6.13 -4.64
N PHE A 270 -6.47 5.52 -3.49
CA PHE A 270 -5.69 4.30 -3.43
C PHE A 270 -6.55 3.08 -3.68
#